data_AF-A0A6B1ERE8-F1
#
_entry.id   AF-A0A6B1ERE8-F1
#
_cell.length_a   1.000
_cell.length_b   1.000
_cell.length_c   1.000
_cell.angle_alpha   90.00
_cell.angle_beta   90.00
_cell.angle_gamma   90.00
#
_symmetry.space_group_name_H-M   'P 1'
#
loop_
_entity.id
_entity.type
_entity.pdbx_description
1 polymer ?
#
loop_
_entity_poly.entity_id
_entity_poly.type
_entity_poly.pdbx_seq_one_letter_code
_entity_poly.pdbx_strand_id
1 'polypeptide(L)' 'MADYEIDEIRRIRWEISERFDHDVDKLIAHYQALEGEYRKSGKYKFVDPPDKKPKVTKSDDEKAAD' A
#
# COMPACT_ATOMS: atom_id res chain seq x y z
N MET A 1 1.43 12.44 22.92
CA MET A 1 1.62 10.99 22.80
C MET A 1 1.58 10.52 21.34
N ALA A 2 0.68 11.04 20.49
CA ALA A 2 0.57 10.64 19.09
C ALA A 2 1.77 11.02 18.19
N ASP A 3 2.46 12.14 18.48
CA ASP A 3 3.52 12.64 17.60
C ASP A 3 4.73 11.69 17.53
N TYR A 4 5.08 11.06 18.67
CA TYR A 4 6.20 10.12 18.74
C TYR A 4 5.97 8.84 17.92
N GLU A 5 4.77 8.27 17.98
CA GLU A 5 4.44 7.05 17.23
C GLU A 5 4.46 7.31 15.72
N ILE A 6 3.94 8.47 15.30
CA ILE A 6 3.94 8.88 13.89
C ILE A 6 5.37 9.14 13.41
N ASP A 7 6.20 9.79 14.22
CA ASP A 7 7.60 10.07 13.89
C ASP A 7 8.43 8.79 13.78
N GLU A 8 8.20 7.81 14.66
CA GLU A 8 8.87 6.51 14.57
C GLU A 8 8.45 5.74 13.30
N ILE A 9 7.17 5.76 12.95
CA ILE A 9 6.69 5.17 11.68
C ILE A 9 7.34 5.85 10.48
N ARG A 10 7.48 7.19 10.49
CA ARG A 10 8.14 7.94 9.42
C ARG A 10 9.61 7.57 9.32
N ARG A 11 10.30 7.49 10.46
CA ARG A 11 11.72 7.12 10.53
C ARG A 11 11.95 5.72 9.95
N ILE A 12 11.15 4.74 10.38
CA ILE A 12 11.22 3.36 9.87
C ILE A 12 10.95 3.34 8.35
N ARG A 13 9.94 4.07 7.86
CA ARG A 13 9.66 4.15 6.42
C ARG A 13 10.83 4.76 5.65
N TRP A 14 11.47 5.80 6.19
CA TRP A 14 12.65 6.43 5.58
C TRP A 14 13.82 5.47 5.50
N GLU A 15 14.14 4.78 6.59
CA GLU A 15 15.22 3.80 6.63
C GLU A 15 14.97 2.65 5.63
N ILE A 16 13.73 2.16 5.55
CA ILE A 16 13.36 1.17 4.54
C ILE A 16 13.56 1.74 3.15
N SER A 17 13.10 2.96 2.88
CA SER A 17 13.23 3.57 1.54
C SER A 17 14.68 3.76 1.13
N GLU A 18 15.55 4.18 2.06
CA GLU A 18 16.99 4.34 1.82
C GLU A 18 17.66 3.01 1.41
N ARG A 19 17.28 1.89 2.05
CA ARG A 19 17.77 0.54 1.67
C ARG A 19 17.41 0.13 0.24
N PHE A 20 16.40 0.75 -0.36
CA PHE A 20 15.98 0.50 -1.74
C PHE A 20 16.31 1.67 -2.67
N ASP A 21 17.27 2.54 -2.34
CA ASP A 21 17.66 3.73 -3.13
C ASP A 21 16.48 4.70 -3.39
N HIS A 22 15.49 4.72 -2.49
CA HIS A 22 14.21 5.40 -2.67
C HIS A 22 13.44 4.96 -3.93
N ASP A 23 13.75 3.79 -4.48
CA ASP A 23 13.07 3.19 -5.63
C ASP A 23 11.81 2.45 -5.16
N VAL A 24 10.66 3.01 -5.53
CA VAL A 24 9.35 2.49 -5.14
C VAL A 24 9.07 1.13 -5.77
N ASP A 25 9.55 0.89 -6.99
CA ASP A 25 9.29 -0.37 -7.70
C ASP A 25 10.09 -1.52 -7.06
N LYS A 26 11.35 -1.27 -6.68
CA LYS A 26 12.17 -2.24 -5.92
C LYS A 26 11.53 -2.56 -4.56
N LEU A 27 11.02 -1.53 -3.87
CA LEU A 27 10.37 -1.69 -2.58
C LEU A 27 9.08 -2.53 -2.68
N ILE A 28 8.25 -2.27 -3.69
CA ILE A 28 7.03 -3.04 -3.96
C ILE A 28 7.38 -4.50 -4.28
N ALA A 29 8.36 -4.73 -5.14
CA ALA A 29 8.80 -6.08 -5.49
C ALA A 29 9.28 -6.86 -4.25
N HIS A 30 10.01 -6.20 -3.35
CA HIS A 30 10.44 -6.80 -2.09
C HIS A 30 9.26 -7.20 -1.20
N TYR A 31 8.26 -6.33 -1.03
CA TYR A 31 7.08 -6.65 -0.23
C TYR A 31 6.24 -7.79 -0.81
N GLN A 32 6.10 -7.85 -2.14
CA GLN A 32 5.40 -8.95 -2.80
C GLN A 32 6.12 -10.30 -2.62
N ALA A 33 7.45 -10.30 -2.68
CA ALA A 33 8.24 -11.50 -2.42
C ALA A 33 8.07 -11.99 -0.97
N LEU A 34 8.17 -11.09 0.01
CA LEU A 34 7.93 -11.38 1.43
C LEU A 34 6.52 -11.91 1.67
N GLU A 35 5.50 -11.30 1.06
CA GLU A 35 4.13 -11.78 1.15
C GLU A 35 4.02 -13.23 0.65
N GLY A 36 4.66 -13.55 -0.47
CA GLY A 36 4.71 -14.91 -1.01
C GLY A 36 5.35 -15.92 -0.03
N GLU A 37 6.44 -15.56 0.62
CA GLU A 37 7.10 -16.39 1.64
C GLU A 37 6.21 -16.60 2.87
N TYR A 38 5.59 -15.54 3.37
CA TYR A 38 4.74 -15.63 4.55
C TYR A 38 3.42 -16.35 4.28
N ARG A 39 2.85 -16.20 3.08
CA ARG A 39 1.69 -17.00 2.66
C ARG A 39 2.04 -18.49 2.66
N LYS A 40 3.21 -18.86 2.13
CA LYS A 40 3.71 -20.26 2.17
C LYS A 40 3.92 -20.76 3.58
N SER A 41 4.35 -19.89 4.50
CA SER A 41 4.58 -20.27 5.90
C SER A 41 3.31 -20.68 6.67
N GLY A 42 2.12 -20.26 6.22
CA GLY A 42 0.84 -20.50 6.90
C GLY A 42 0.70 -19.81 8.27
N LYS A 43 1.71 -19.04 8.71
CA LYS A 43 1.73 -18.37 10.02
C LYS A 43 0.74 -17.20 10.11
N TYR A 44 0.39 -16.60 8.98
CA TYR A 44 -0.43 -15.38 8.91
C TYR A 44 -1.63 -15.59 7.99
N LYS A 45 -2.76 -14.95 8.33
CA LYS A 45 -3.95 -14.88 7.47
C LYS A 45 -3.82 -13.65 6.57
N PHE A 46 -3.66 -13.87 5.29
CA PHE A 46 -3.68 -12.81 4.29
C PHE A 46 -5.10 -12.62 3.78
N VAL A 47 -5.47 -11.36 3.54
CA VAL A 47 -6.72 -11.01 2.86
C VAL A 47 -6.39 -10.85 1.39
N ASP A 48 -7.08 -11.60 0.54
CA ASP A 48 -6.91 -11.44 -0.90
C ASP A 48 -7.50 -10.10 -1.34
N PRO A 49 -6.81 -9.38 -2.24
CA PRO A 49 -7.32 -8.12 -2.74
C PRO A 49 -8.68 -8.36 -3.40
N PRO A 50 -9.65 -7.44 -3.23
CA PRO A 50 -10.93 -7.56 -3.90
C PRO A 50 -10.70 -7.68 -5.41
N ASP A 51 -11.31 -8.69 -6.04
CA ASP A 51 -11.21 -8.92 -7.48
C ASP A 51 -11.44 -7.61 -8.24
N LYS A 52 -10.40 -7.13 -8.93
CA LYS A 52 -10.46 -5.89 -9.71
C LYS A 52 -11.52 -6.02 -10.80
N LYS A 53 -12.74 -5.52 -10.55
CA LYS A 53 -13.56 -4.92 -11.60
C LYS A 53 -13.41 -3.40 -11.51
N PRO A 54 -12.83 -2.72 -12.50
CA PRO A 54 -12.82 -1.27 -12.50
C PRO A 54 -14.24 -0.79 -12.86
N LYS A 55 -14.90 -0.07 -11.97
CA LYS A 55 -15.94 0.88 -12.37
C LYS A 55 -15.53 2.25 -11.89
N VAL A 56 -14.82 2.95 -12.78
CA VAL A 56 -14.89 4.41 -12.84
C VAL A 56 -16.37 4.75 -13.01
N THR A 57 -17.00 5.26 -11.96
CA THR A 57 -18.23 6.04 -12.11
C THR A 57 -17.77 7.48 -12.13
N LYS A 58 -17.59 8.02 -13.34
CA LYS A 58 -17.70 9.45 -13.56
C LYS A 58 -19.14 9.80 -13.21
N SER A 59 -19.34 10.55 -12.13
CA SER A 59 -20.56 11.33 -11.98
C SER A 59 -20.37 12.58 -12.81
N ASP A 60 -20.65 12.47 -14.11
CA ASP A 60 -21.11 13.62 -14.88
C ASP A 60 -22.54 13.88 -14.38
N ASP A 61 -22.72 14.80 -13.45
CA ASP A 61 -24.01 15.44 -13.22
C ASP A 61 -23.85 16.93 -13.56
N GLU A 62 -24.03 17.16 -14.85
CA GLU A 62 -24.42 18.41 -15.46
C GLU A 62 -25.62 19.00 -14.71
N LYS A 63 -25.41 20.10 -13.98
CA LYS A 63 -26.53 20.95 -13.52
C LYS A 63 -26.46 22.31 -14.19
N ALA A 64 -27.16 22.40 -15.32
CA ALA A 64 -27.57 23.64 -15.96
C ALA A 64 -29.11 23.72 -16.00
N ALA A 65 -29.63 24.91 -15.68
CA ALA A 65 -31.02 25.39 -15.77
C ALA A 65 -32.05 24.71 -14.83
N ASP A 66 -32.98 25.40 -14.17
CA ASP A 66 -33.71 26.65 -14.48
C ASP A 66 -33.73 27.63 -13.26
#